data_AF-A0AAP0C2S6-F1
#
_entry.id   AF-A0AAP0C2S6-F1
#
_cell.length_a   1.000
_cell.length_b   1.000
_cell.length_c   1.000
_cell.angle_alpha   90.00
_cell.angle_beta   90.00
_cell.angle_gamma   90.00
#
_symmetry.space_group_name_H-M   'P 1'
#
loop_
_entity.id
_entity.type
_entity.pdbx_description
1 polymer ?
#
loop_
_entity_poly.entity_id
_entity_poly.type
_entity_poly.pdbx_seq_one_letter_code
_entity_poly.pdbx_strand_id
1 'polypeptide(L)'
;MLSRKLLSKMTSSERESLFVKWGIDLESKNRRFQLAQLLWTKTDDIEHVKESADIVAKLVGYVEPNTTPMELFSLSVAPKQESEGFFSNWRNALSLLRY
;
A
#
# COMPACT_ATOMS: atom_id res chain seq x y z
N MET A 1 -3.97 11.80 8.68
CA MET A 1 -3.33 11.05 7.58
C MET A 1 -3.92 9.65 7.38
N LEU A 2 -4.10 8.82 8.41
CA LEU A 2 -4.69 7.47 8.29
C LEU A 2 -6.19 7.46 7.98
N SER A 3 -6.97 8.37 8.59
CA SER A 3 -8.41 8.51 8.35
C SER A 3 -8.79 8.77 6.88
N ARG A 4 -7.88 9.38 6.09
CA ARG A 4 -8.03 9.56 4.65
C ARG A 4 -7.68 8.30 3.87
N LYS A 5 -6.60 7.61 4.25
CA LYS A 5 -6.18 6.33 3.65
C LYS A 5 -7.26 5.25 3.81
N LEU A 6 -8.01 5.25 4.91
CA LEU A 6 -9.17 4.40 5.13
C LEU A 6 -10.19 4.45 3.98
N LEU A 7 -10.46 5.65 3.42
CA LEU A 7 -11.38 5.76 2.28
C LEU A 7 -10.78 5.23 0.97
N SER A 8 -9.46 5.37 0.80
CA SER A 8 -8.79 5.00 -0.44
C SER A 8 -8.46 3.52 -0.53
N LYS A 9 -8.28 2.84 0.61
CA LYS A 9 -7.74 1.47 0.68
C LYS A 9 -8.74 0.42 1.16
N MET A 10 -9.90 0.82 1.68
CA MET A 10 -10.92 -0.11 2.19
C MET A 10 -12.30 0.19 1.63
N THR A 11 -13.02 -0.88 1.30
CA THR A 11 -14.42 -0.81 0.85
C THR A 11 -15.35 -0.34 1.98
N SER A 12 -16.62 -0.01 1.69
CA SER A 12 -17.55 0.42 2.76
C SER A 12 -17.81 -0.69 3.76
N SER A 13 -18.05 -1.91 3.28
CA SER A 13 -18.34 -3.08 4.12
C SER A 13 -17.17 -3.44 5.04
N GLU A 14 -15.93 -3.44 4.52
CA GLU A 14 -14.74 -3.68 5.36
C GLU A 14 -14.56 -2.60 6.44
N ARG A 15 -14.91 -1.35 6.15
CA ARG A 15 -14.83 -0.28 7.15
C ARG A 15 -15.88 -0.44 8.24
N GLU A 16 -17.10 -0.79 7.87
CA GLU A 16 -18.19 -1.02 8.81
C GLU A 16 -17.89 -2.19 9.75
N SER A 17 -17.40 -3.32 9.22
CA SER A 17 -16.99 -4.45 10.05
C SER A 17 -15.82 -4.11 10.99
N LEU A 18 -14.85 -3.31 10.52
CA LEU A 18 -13.79 -2.78 11.36
C LEU A 18 -14.32 -1.88 12.47
N PHE A 19 -15.23 -0.96 12.19
CA PHE A 19 -15.78 -0.09 13.21
C PHE A 19 -16.52 -0.89 14.30
N VAL A 20 -17.34 -1.86 13.89
CA VAL A 20 -18.05 -2.75 14.84
C VAL A 20 -17.06 -3.55 15.68
N LYS A 21 -16.04 -4.17 15.07
CA LYS A 21 -15.01 -4.94 15.79
C LYS A 21 -14.27 -4.08 16.82
N TRP A 22 -14.00 -2.82 16.47
CA TRP A 22 -13.27 -1.87 17.31
C TRP A 22 -14.16 -1.10 18.28
N GLY A 23 -15.45 -1.45 18.39
CA GLY A 23 -16.39 -0.84 19.33
C GLY A 23 -16.78 0.61 18.97
N ILE A 24 -16.63 0.99 17.70
CA ILE A 24 -17.02 2.31 17.20
C ILE A 24 -18.42 2.19 16.61
N ASP A 25 -19.36 2.95 17.16
CA ASP A 25 -20.72 3.04 16.63
C ASP A 25 -20.73 3.61 15.20
N LEU A 26 -21.56 3.02 14.33
CA LEU A 26 -21.64 3.39 12.92
C LEU A 26 -22.22 4.79 12.73
N GLU A 27 -23.10 5.22 13.64
CA GLU A 27 -23.70 6.56 13.68
C GLU A 27 -22.79 7.62 14.34
N SER A 28 -21.63 7.20 14.84
CA SER A 28 -20.71 8.09 15.55
C SER A 28 -20.05 9.12 14.63
N LYS A 29 -19.99 10.37 15.11
CA LYS A 29 -19.28 11.45 14.41
C LYS A 29 -17.79 11.16 14.37
N ASN A 30 -17.16 11.42 13.22
CA ASN A 30 -15.71 11.25 13.06
C ASN A 30 -15.18 9.81 13.31
N ARG A 31 -15.99 8.76 13.10
CA ARG A 31 -15.60 7.34 13.23
C ARG A 31 -14.22 6.96 12.69
N ARG A 32 -13.84 7.52 11.53
CA ARG A 32 -12.52 7.31 10.90
C ARG A 32 -11.36 7.87 11.71
N PHE A 33 -11.58 8.99 12.39
CA PHE A 33 -10.58 9.61 13.24
C PHE A 33 -10.47 8.88 14.58
N GLN A 34 -11.60 8.48 15.16
CA GLN A 34 -11.63 7.66 16.37
C GLN A 34 -10.86 6.36 16.18
N LEU A 35 -11.11 5.64 15.08
CA LEU A 35 -10.34 4.43 14.75
C LEU A 35 -8.84 4.73 14.66
N ALA A 36 -8.47 5.81 13.96
CA ALA A 36 -7.06 6.20 13.84
C ALA A 36 -6.40 6.53 15.17
N GLN A 37 -7.16 7.00 16.18
CA GLN A 37 -6.64 7.21 17.53
C GLN A 37 -6.52 5.87 18.28
N LEU A 38 -7.56 5.03 18.26
CA LEU A 38 -7.59 3.75 18.98
C LEU A 38 -6.45 2.79 18.58
N LEU A 39 -5.99 2.86 17.33
CA LEU A 39 -4.84 2.09 16.84
C LEU A 39 -3.54 2.37 17.61
N TRP A 40 -3.40 3.52 18.27
CA TRP A 40 -2.20 3.91 19.01
C TRP A 40 -2.41 4.05 20.51
N THR A 41 -3.65 3.90 21.00
CA THR A 41 -3.98 4.15 22.41
C THR A 41 -3.61 3.01 23.34
N LYS A 42 -3.80 1.75 22.91
CA LYS A 42 -3.53 0.58 23.75
C LYS A 42 -2.23 -0.09 23.32
N THR A 43 -1.18 0.12 24.11
CA THR A 43 0.15 -0.48 23.90
C THR A 43 0.42 -1.67 24.82
N ASP A 44 -0.44 -1.86 25.83
CA ASP A 44 -0.23 -2.85 26.89
C ASP A 44 -0.69 -4.26 26.47
N ASP A 45 -1.53 -4.33 25.43
CA ASP A 45 -2.06 -5.57 24.88
C ASP A 45 -1.39 -5.89 23.55
N ILE A 46 -0.59 -6.96 23.54
CA ILE A 46 0.19 -7.40 22.38
C ILE A 46 -0.74 -7.80 21.22
N GLU A 47 -1.91 -8.37 21.51
CA GLU A 47 -2.89 -8.73 20.48
C GLU A 47 -3.45 -7.49 19.82
N HIS A 48 -3.83 -6.49 20.62
CA HIS A 48 -4.29 -5.18 20.12
C HIS A 48 -3.21 -4.49 19.27
N VAL A 49 -1.95 -4.53 19.71
CA VAL A 49 -0.83 -3.94 18.96
C VAL A 49 -0.64 -4.65 17.62
N LYS A 50 -0.72 -5.98 17.59
CA LYS A 50 -0.61 -6.77 16.36
C LYS A 50 -1.74 -6.43 15.39
N GLU A 51 -2.98 -6.43 15.85
CA GLU A 51 -4.13 -6.07 15.00
C GLU A 51 -4.04 -4.62 14.51
N SER A 52 -3.55 -3.71 15.35
CA SER A 52 -3.33 -2.31 14.98
C SER A 52 -2.29 -2.20 13.86
N ALA A 53 -1.18 -2.93 13.99
CA ALA A 53 -0.11 -2.96 12.99
C ALA A 53 -0.61 -3.52 11.65
N ASP A 54 -1.40 -4.59 11.67
CA ASP A 54 -1.98 -5.20 10.46
C ASP A 54 -2.89 -4.21 9.72
N ILE A 55 -3.73 -3.48 10.45
CA ILE A 55 -4.60 -2.45 9.86
C ILE A 55 -3.76 -1.32 9.25
N VAL A 56 -2.74 -0.84 9.97
CA VAL A 56 -1.85 0.21 9.47
C VAL A 56 -1.09 -0.26 8.23
N ALA A 57 -0.60 -1.50 8.21
CA ALA A 57 0.08 -2.10 7.07
C ALA A 57 -0.82 -2.10 5.83
N LYS A 58 -2.07 -2.59 5.98
CA LYS A 58 -3.08 -2.56 4.91
C LYS A 58 -3.37 -1.14 4.42
N LEU A 59 -3.45 -0.16 5.31
CA LEU A 59 -3.71 1.25 4.95
C LEU A 59 -2.51 1.95 4.27
N VAL A 60 -1.29 1.61 4.67
CA VAL A 60 -0.07 2.15 4.09
C VAL A 60 0.24 1.48 2.75
N GLY A 61 -0.32 0.29 2.52
CA GLY A 61 0.06 -0.56 1.38
C GLY A 61 1.37 -1.30 1.66
N TYR A 62 1.73 -1.43 2.95
CA TYR A 62 2.80 -2.31 3.37
C TYR A 62 2.25 -3.73 3.29
N VAL A 63 2.51 -4.37 2.17
CA VAL A 63 2.35 -5.81 2.03
C VAL A 63 3.53 -6.38 2.82
N GLU A 64 3.25 -7.11 3.89
CA GLU A 64 4.25 -7.97 4.52
C GLU A 64 4.92 -8.73 3.36
N PRO A 65 6.25 -8.60 3.17
CA PRO A 65 6.89 -9.25 2.05
C PRO A 65 6.46 -10.69 2.17
N ASN A 66 5.70 -11.15 1.16
CA ASN A 66 5.35 -12.53 1.00
C ASN A 66 6.58 -13.31 1.40
N THR A 67 6.44 -14.41 2.12
CA THR A 67 7.49 -15.38 2.37
C THR A 67 7.99 -15.97 1.04
N THR A 68 8.45 -15.12 0.12
CA THR A 68 9.38 -15.48 -0.92
C THR A 68 10.56 -16.04 -0.15
N PRO A 69 10.91 -17.32 -0.35
CA PRO A 69 12.08 -17.89 0.27
C PRO A 69 13.23 -16.91 0.01
N MET A 70 14.02 -16.59 1.04
CA MET A 70 15.15 -15.65 0.94
C MET A 70 16.10 -15.97 -0.24
N GLU A 71 16.02 -17.18 -0.78
CA GLU A 71 16.66 -17.64 -2.02
C GLU A 71 16.27 -16.86 -3.30
N LEU A 72 15.10 -16.23 -3.39
CA LEU A 72 14.66 -15.51 -4.60
C LEU A 72 15.11 -14.04 -4.66
N PHE A 73 15.60 -13.46 -3.56
CA PHE A 73 16.19 -12.11 -3.58
C PHE A 73 17.56 -12.10 -4.28
N SER A 74 18.26 -13.23 -4.37
CA SER A 74 19.48 -13.38 -5.16
C SER A 74 19.26 -13.34 -6.67
N LEU A 75 18.03 -13.54 -7.15
CA LEU A 75 17.73 -13.69 -8.58
C LEU A 75 17.04 -12.47 -9.22
N SER A 76 16.54 -11.52 -8.43
CA SER A 76 15.82 -10.34 -8.95
C SER A 76 16.68 -9.08 -9.09
N VAL A 77 17.96 -9.12 -8.70
CA VAL A 77 18.93 -8.03 -8.91
C VAL A 77 19.65 -8.21 -10.26
N ALA A 78 18.93 -8.60 -11.31
CA ALA A 78 19.41 -8.35 -12.65
C ALA A 78 18.99 -6.92 -13.02
N PRO A 79 19.91 -5.96 -13.24
CA PRO A 79 19.53 -4.69 -13.83
C PRO A 79 18.81 -5.01 -15.14
N LYS A 80 17.55 -4.58 -15.23
CA LYS A 80 16.79 -4.65 -16.47
C LYS A 80 17.64 -3.89 -17.48
N GLN A 81 18.25 -4.60 -18.44
CA GLN A 81 18.92 -3.93 -19.55
C GLN A 81 17.87 -3.02 -20.17
N GLU A 82 18.01 -1.72 -19.92
CA GLU A 82 17.32 -0.73 -20.72
C GLU A 82 17.76 -1.03 -22.14
N SER A 83 16.82 -1.45 -22.98
CA SER A 83 17.06 -1.56 -24.41
C SER A 83 17.25 -0.15 -24.96
N GLU A 84 18.43 0.43 -24.73
CA GLU A 84 18.96 1.54 -25.51
C GLU A 84 19.12 1.02 -26.94
N GLY A 85 18.08 1.11 -27.77
CA GLY A 85 18.22 0.54 -29.11
C GLY A 85 17.06 0.62 -30.10
N PHE A 86 15.94 1.27 -29.81
CA PHE A 86 14.87 1.41 -30.83
C PHE A 86 14.47 2.85 -31.18
N PHE A 87 14.74 3.84 -30.34
CA PHE A 87 14.34 5.24 -30.63
C PHE A 87 15.44 6.12 -31.24
N SER A 88 16.72 5.71 -31.19
CA SER A 88 17.83 6.49 -31.77
C SER A 88 17.92 6.35 -33.30
N ASN A 89 17.50 5.21 -33.87
CA ASN A 89 17.63 4.95 -35.31
C ASN A 89 16.58 5.64 -36.19
N TRP A 90 15.42 6.05 -35.67
CA TRP A 90 14.38 6.69 -36.49
C TRP A 90 14.69 8.15 -36.84
N ARG A 91 15.49 8.85 -36.02
CA ARG A 91 15.92 10.22 -36.32
C ARG A 91 16.84 10.30 -37.54
N ASN A 92 17.60 9.25 -37.82
CA ASN A 92 18.50 9.18 -38.98
C ASN A 92 17.79 8.72 -40.26
N ALA A 93 16.63 8.05 -40.16
CA ALA A 93 15.86 7.64 -41.33
C ALA A 93 15.16 8.81 -42.02
N LEU A 94 14.81 9.87 -41.27
CA LEU A 94 14.14 11.05 -41.80
C LEU A 94 15.09 12.10 -42.41
N SER A 95 16.40 12.00 -42.16
CA SER A 95 17.40 12.90 -42.77
C SER A 95 17.70 12.58 -44.23
N LEU A 96 17.22 11.46 -44.78
CA LEU A 96 17.38 11.08 -46.19
C LEU A 96 16.23 11.53 -47.10
N LEU A 97 15.17 12.11 -46.53
CA LEU A 97 14.00 12.61 -47.28
C LEU A 97 13.99 14.14 -47.44
N ARG A 98 15.13 14.79 -47.25
CA ARG A 98 15.28 16.23 -47.45
C ARG A 98 16.04 16.49 -48.77
N TYR A 99 15.30 16.38 -49.88
CA TYR A 99 15.60 17.04 -51.15
C TYR A 99 14.54 18.11 -51.38
#